data_AF-A0A956WWE5-F1
#
_entry.id   AF-A0A956WWE5-F1
#
_cell.length_a   1.000
_cell.length_b   1.000
_cell.length_c   1.000
_cell.angle_alpha   90.00
_cell.angle_beta   90.00
_cell.angle_gamma   90.00
#
_symmetry.space_group_name_H-M   'P 1'
#
loop_
_entity.id
_entity.type
_entity.pdbx_description
1 polymer ?
#
loop_
_entity_poly.entity_id
_entity_poly.type
_entity_poly.pdbx_seq_one_letter_code
_entity_poly.pdbx_strand_id
1 'polypeptide(L)'
;DNCPGQVVISGDDSALNDAMQRLSAARARKVVRLAVSIAAHSPLMAPAAAELQQAIEATNIKPPVVPVIGNVHALPLQTVEAVRADLVAQLTASVRWTGSM
;
A
#
# COMPACT_ATOMS: atom_id res chain seq x y z
N ASP A 1 -4.08 3.40 -6.86
CA ASP A 1 -4.44 4.75 -7.38
C ASP A 1 -5.47 5.35 -6.44
N ASN A 2 -5.41 6.67 -6.23
CA ASN A 2 -6.22 7.32 -5.20
C ASN A 2 -7.50 7.94 -5.76
N CYS A 3 -7.44 8.41 -7.00
CA CYS A 3 -8.58 8.88 -7.78
C CYS A 3 -8.15 9.03 -9.25
N PRO A 4 -9.09 9.25 -10.19
CA PRO A 4 -8.75 9.49 -11.59
C PRO A 4 -7.70 10.61 -11.75
N GLY A 5 -6.55 10.27 -12.34
CA GLY A 5 -5.44 11.19 -12.55
C GLY A 5 -4.51 11.40 -11.35
N GLN A 6 -4.70 10.70 -10.23
CA GLN A 6 -3.80 10.72 -9.07
C GLN A 6 -3.30 9.32 -8.71
N VAL A 7 -1.98 9.14 -8.84
CA VAL A 7 -1.29 7.89 -8.50
C VAL A 7 -0.08 8.22 -7.62
N VAL A 8 0.21 7.34 -6.66
CA VAL A 8 1.43 7.36 -5.85
C VAL A 8 2.31 6.20 -6.30
N ILE A 9 3.60 6.48 -6.49
CA ILE A 9 4.64 5.46 -6.72
C ILE A 9 5.59 5.46 -5.52
N SER A 10 6.13 4.29 -5.20
CA SER A 10 7.02 4.08 -4.05
C SER A 10 8.12 3.11 -4.46
N GLY A 11 9.34 3.35 -4.00
CA GLY A 11 10.51 2.56 -4.36
C GLY A 11 11.81 3.25 -3.99
N ASP A 12 12.89 2.81 -4.64
CA ASP A 12 14.24 3.35 -4.45
C ASP A 12 14.35 4.81 -4.88
N ASP A 13 15.20 5.58 -4.20
CA ASP A 13 15.38 7.01 -4.48
C ASP A 13 15.84 7.30 -5.90
N SER A 14 16.76 6.50 -6.44
CA SER A 14 17.25 6.68 -7.80
C SER A 14 16.15 6.41 -8.83
N ALA A 15 15.36 5.35 -8.62
CA ALA A 15 14.22 5.01 -9.48
C ALA A 15 13.11 6.07 -9.41
N LEU A 16 12.83 6.61 -8.22
CA LEU A 16 11.86 7.69 -8.04
C LEU A 16 12.33 8.98 -8.72
N ASN A 17 13.61 9.32 -8.64
CA ASN A 17 14.18 10.50 -9.31
C ASN A 17 14.08 10.39 -10.84
N ASP A 18 14.41 9.23 -11.43
CA ASP A 18 14.22 8.97 -12.87
C ASP A 18 12.74 9.05 -13.26
N ALA A 19 11.86 8.41 -12.49
CA ALA A 19 10.42 8.47 -12.74
C ALA A 19 9.89 9.91 -12.70
N MET A 20 10.33 10.73 -11.74
CA MET A 20 9.94 12.13 -11.65
C MET A 20 10.37 12.94 -12.88
N GLN A 21 11.59 12.74 -13.38
CA GLN A 21 12.08 13.40 -14.60
C GLN A 21 11.25 12.98 -15.83
N ARG A 22 11.04 11.67 -16.01
CA ARG A 22 10.26 11.11 -17.12
C ARG A 22 8.81 11.59 -17.11
N LEU A 23 8.15 11.57 -15.96
CA LEU A 23 6.76 12.02 -15.82
C LEU A 23 6.62 13.52 -16.09
N SER A 24 7.59 14.32 -15.65
CA SER A 24 7.62 15.77 -15.93
C SER A 24 7.79 16.04 -17.42
N ALA A 25 8.71 15.32 -18.09
CA ALA A 25 8.90 15.40 -19.54
C ALA A 25 7.66 14.94 -20.33
N ALA A 26 6.94 13.95 -19.81
CA ALA A 26 5.67 13.47 -20.36
C ALA A 26 4.47 14.40 -20.07
N ARG A 27 4.71 15.60 -19.52
CA ARG A 27 3.69 16.62 -19.22
C ARG A 27 2.66 16.19 -18.16
N ALA A 28 3.06 15.39 -17.18
CA ALA A 28 2.24 15.18 -15.99
C ALA A 28 1.93 16.53 -15.31
N ARG A 29 0.66 16.76 -14.94
CA ARG A 29 0.20 18.05 -14.39
C ARG A 29 0.98 18.47 -13.14
N LYS A 30 1.30 17.52 -12.26
CA LYS A 30 2.02 17.75 -11.00
C LYS A 30 2.79 16.48 -10.64
N VAL A 31 4.08 16.65 -10.37
CA VAL A 31 4.97 15.60 -9.87
C VAL A 31 5.60 16.13 -8.58
N VAL A 32 5.34 15.48 -7.44
CA VAL A 32 5.80 15.95 -6.13
C VAL A 32 6.31 14.78 -5.32
N ARG A 33 7.48 14.98 -4.70
CA ARG A 33 8.05 14.06 -3.71
C ARG A 33 7.30 14.20 -2.38
N LEU A 34 6.87 13.07 -1.82
CA LEU A 34 6.26 13.05 -0.49
C LEU A 34 7.34 13.11 0.60
N ALA A 35 7.10 13.88 1.66
CA ALA A 35 7.99 13.99 2.82
C ALA A 35 7.79 12.79 3.76
N VAL A 36 8.22 11.62 3.31
CA VAL A 36 8.15 10.35 4.05
C VAL A 36 9.52 9.69 4.09
N SER A 37 9.82 8.99 5.18
CA SER A 37 11.13 8.38 5.42
C SER A 37 11.27 6.95 4.90
N ILE A 38 10.17 6.33 4.45
CA ILE A 38 10.13 4.94 4.02
C ILE A 38 9.42 4.78 2.67
N ALA A 39 9.83 3.75 1.92
CA ALA A 39 9.18 3.33 0.69
C ALA A 39 8.01 2.37 0.98
N ALA A 40 7.01 2.82 1.76
CA ALA A 40 5.82 2.04 2.07
C ALA A 40 5.10 1.57 0.78
N HIS A 41 4.41 0.42 0.84
CA HIS A 41 3.71 -0.16 -0.31
C HIS A 41 4.65 -0.52 -1.47
N SER A 42 5.85 -0.99 -1.14
CA SER A 42 6.84 -1.45 -2.11
C SER A 42 7.54 -2.73 -1.63
N PRO A 43 8.17 -3.50 -2.54
CA PRO A 43 8.98 -4.66 -2.18
C PRO A 43 10.11 -4.35 -1.19
N LEU A 44 10.57 -3.10 -1.11
CA LEU A 44 11.63 -2.68 -0.18
C LEU A 44 11.22 -2.81 1.29
N MET A 45 9.92 -2.92 1.58
CA MET A 45 9.42 -3.13 2.95
C MET A 45 9.42 -4.59 3.39
N ALA A 46 9.87 -5.54 2.57
CA ALA A 46 9.86 -6.96 2.92
C ALA A 46 10.50 -7.29 4.30
N PRO A 47 11.64 -6.68 4.71
CA PRO A 47 12.20 -6.92 6.04
C PRO A 47 11.26 -6.49 7.17
N ALA A 48 10.71 -5.27 7.07
CA ALA A 48 9.76 -4.75 8.05
C ALA A 48 8.42 -5.53 8.04
N ALA A 49 8.02 -6.06 6.89
CA ALA A 49 6.81 -6.87 6.76
C ALA A 49 6.93 -8.19 7.53
N ALA A 50 8.12 -8.79 7.61
CA ALA A 50 8.35 -10.00 8.40
C ALA A 50 8.17 -9.75 9.91
N GLU A 51 8.70 -8.64 10.42
CA GLU A 51 8.48 -8.24 11.82
C GLU A 51 7.01 -7.89 12.10
N LEU A 52 6.38 -7.16 11.18
CA LEU A 52 4.96 -6.83 11.27
C LEU A 52 4.08 -8.09 11.28
N GLN A 53 4.42 -9.11 10.48
CA GLN A 53 3.70 -10.37 10.46
C GLN A 53 3.68 -11.04 11.83
N GLN A 54 4.83 -11.12 12.51
CA GLN A 54 4.92 -11.70 13.85
C GLN A 54 4.04 -10.93 14.86
N ALA A 55 4.04 -9.59 14.78
CA ALA A 55 3.20 -8.76 15.63
C ALA A 55 1.70 -8.96 15.34
N ILE A 56 1.31 -9.09 14.07
CA ILE A 56 -0.07 -9.39 13.67
C ILE A 56 -0.47 -10.77 14.22
N GLU A 57 0.34 -11.81 14.01
CA GLU A 57 0.09 -13.18 14.48
C GLU A 57 -0.12 -13.24 16.01
N ALA A 58 0.68 -12.49 16.77
CA ALA A 58 0.52 -12.38 18.22
C ALA A 58 -0.71 -11.58 18.68
N THR A 59 -1.33 -10.80 17.78
CA THR A 59 -2.49 -9.97 18.09
C THR A 59 -3.79 -10.78 18.08
N ASN A 60 -4.63 -10.61 19.10
CA ASN A 60 -5.97 -11.21 19.12
C ASN A 60 -6.94 -10.43 18.23
N ILE A 61 -7.24 -10.97 17.04
CA ILE A 61 -8.16 -10.37 16.07
C ILE A 61 -9.51 -11.08 16.13
N LYS A 62 -10.60 -10.31 16.22
CA LYS A 62 -11.97 -10.81 16.21
C LYS A 62 -12.58 -10.71 14.80
N PRO A 63 -13.55 -11.55 14.45
CA PRO A 63 -14.28 -11.43 13.19
C PRO A 63 -14.89 -10.02 13.04
N PRO A 64 -14.82 -9.42 11.84
CA PRO A 64 -15.42 -8.11 11.59
C PRO A 64 -16.94 -8.18 11.72
N VAL A 65 -17.52 -7.29 12.52
CA VAL A 65 -18.98 -7.21 12.74
C VAL A 65 -19.67 -6.39 11.63
N VAL A 66 -18.90 -5.55 10.94
CA VAL A 66 -19.33 -4.76 9.78
C VAL A 66 -18.38 -5.03 8.62
N PRO A 67 -18.79 -4.82 7.35
CA PRO A 67 -17.90 -5.00 6.21
C PRO A 67 -16.65 -4.13 6.33
N VAL A 68 -15.47 -4.77 6.30
CA VAL A 68 -14.17 -4.10 6.19
C VAL A 68 -13.66 -4.36 4.79
N ILE A 69 -13.35 -3.32 4.03
CA ILE A 69 -12.76 -3.47 2.69
C ILE A 69 -11.24 -3.47 2.82
N GLY A 70 -10.59 -4.54 2.39
CA GLY A 70 -9.13 -4.67 2.42
C GLY A 70 -8.45 -3.80 1.37
N ASN A 71 -7.29 -3.24 1.71
CA ASN A 71 -6.57 -2.32 0.82
C ASN A 71 -5.85 -3.04 -0.32
N VAL A 72 -5.50 -4.32 -0.12
CA VAL A 72 -4.70 -5.09 -1.07
C VAL A 72 -5.54 -5.55 -2.25
N HIS A 73 -6.74 -6.07 -1.98
CA HIS A 73 -7.61 -6.61 -3.00
C HIS A 73 -8.83 -5.74 -3.30
N ALA A 74 -9.11 -4.73 -2.47
CA ALA A 74 -10.33 -3.92 -2.55
C ALA A 74 -11.61 -4.77 -2.47
N LEU A 75 -11.60 -5.79 -1.61
CA LEU A 75 -12.70 -6.71 -1.41
C LEU A 75 -13.10 -6.77 0.07
N PRO A 76 -14.36 -7.12 0.39
CA PRO A 76 -14.78 -7.34 1.77
C PRO A 76 -13.97 -8.46 2.45
N LEU A 77 -13.47 -8.18 3.64
CA LEU A 77 -12.82 -9.12 4.53
C LEU A 77 -13.86 -9.65 5.51
N GLN A 78 -14.13 -10.95 5.45
CA GLN A 78 -15.22 -11.59 6.22
C GLN A 78 -14.73 -12.51 7.33
N THR A 79 -13.46 -12.91 7.32
CA THR A 79 -12.88 -13.82 8.30
C THR A 79 -11.64 -13.22 8.94
N VAL A 80 -11.27 -13.74 10.10
CA VAL A 80 -10.05 -13.33 10.81
C VAL A 80 -8.82 -13.62 9.96
N GLU A 81 -8.81 -14.72 9.23
CA GLU A 81 -7.72 -15.15 8.34
C GLU A 81 -7.57 -14.16 7.18
N ALA A 82 -8.67 -13.72 6.58
CA ALA A 82 -8.65 -12.72 5.52
C ALA A 82 -8.11 -11.38 6.02
N VAL A 83 -8.51 -10.95 7.23
CA VAL A 83 -7.99 -9.73 7.86
C VAL A 83 -6.49 -9.84 8.12
N ARG A 84 -6.03 -10.96 8.68
CA ARG A 84 -4.59 -11.20 8.92
C ARG A 84 -3.80 -11.15 7.62
N ALA A 85 -4.27 -11.85 6.59
CA ALA A 85 -3.59 -11.90 5.29
C ALA A 85 -3.47 -10.51 4.65
N ASP A 86 -4.56 -9.71 4.66
CA ASP A 86 -4.56 -8.36 4.11
C ASP A 86 -3.59 -7.44 4.89
N LEU A 87 -3.61 -7.49 6.23
CA LEU A 87 -2.71 -6.70 7.08
C LEU A 87 -1.23 -7.02 6.84
N VAL A 88 -0.87 -8.31 6.69
CA VAL A 88 0.51 -8.73 6.40
C VAL A 88 0.95 -8.25 5.02
N ALA A 89 0.09 -8.43 4.01
CA ALA A 89 0.41 -8.05 2.63
C ALA A 89 0.41 -6.52 2.42
N GLN A 90 -0.35 -5.76 3.21
CA GLN A 90 -0.55 -4.32 3.02
C GLN A 90 0.76 -3.52 2.94
N LEU A 91 1.79 -3.90 3.70
CA LEU A 91 3.01 -3.09 3.78
C LEU A 91 3.84 -3.13 2.48
N THR A 92 3.75 -4.21 1.72
CA THR A 92 4.47 -4.41 0.44
C THR A 92 3.58 -4.28 -0.78
N ALA A 93 2.26 -4.44 -0.62
CA ALA A 93 1.28 -4.27 -1.68
C ALA A 93 0.83 -2.82 -1.84
N SER A 94 0.32 -2.50 -3.04
CA SER A 94 -0.29 -1.21 -3.33
C SER A 94 -1.67 -1.07 -2.68
N VAL A 95 -2.04 0.16 -2.31
CA VAL A 95 -3.40 0.48 -1.85
C VAL A 95 -4.32 0.68 -3.06
N ARG A 96 -5.33 -0.18 -3.17
CA ARG A 96 -6.33 -0.16 -4.26
C ARG A 96 -7.54 0.71 -3.92
N TRP A 97 -7.31 1.97 -3.56
CA TRP A 97 -8.33 2.89 -3.06
C TRP A 97 -9.51 3.11 -4.02
N THR A 98 -9.28 3.40 -5.30
CA THR A 98 -10.39 3.55 -6.26
C THR A 98 -11.23 2.28 -6.39
N GLY A 99 -10.63 1.10 -6.20
CA GLY A 99 -11.33 -0.17 -6.27
C GLY A 99 -12.17 -0.49 -5.02
N SER A 100 -11.98 0.24 -3.91
CA SER A 100 -12.72 0.01 -2.65
C SER A 100 -13.97 0.89 -2.51
N MET A 101 -14.24 1.73 -3.50
CA MET A 101 -15.38 2.66 -3.55
C MET A 101 -16.60 2.04 -4.24
#